data_AF-A0A060BPY0-F1
#
_entry.id   AF-A0A060BPY0-F1
#
_cell.length_a   1.000
_cell.length_b   1.000
_cell.length_c   1.000
_cell.angle_alpha   90.00
_cell.angle_beta   90.00
_cell.angle_gamma   90.00
#
_symmetry.space_group_name_H-M   'P 1'
#
loop_
_entity.id
_entity.type
_entity.pdbx_description
1 polymer ?
#
loop_
_entity_poly.entity_id
_entity_poly.type
_entity_poly.pdbx_seq_one_letter_code
_entity_poly.pdbx_strand_id
1 'polypeptide(L)'
;ELLHKVVTTQYGNKPESLTGNDDCGQMSAWYLFTCLGFYPVAPADDRYVIGAPQVKKAVMKLGTTGKTFTMTAENLSDENIYVQSVKLNGKPLDSVYLPFSEIKDGGTLDFVMGPKPSDWGCRSNRPARSGDAREEIHLERLREQAAAAFRDAADAASQGGRRAP
;
A
#
# COMPACT_ATOMS: atom_id res chain seq x y z
N GLU A 1 -15.96 -5.76 0.91
CA GLU A 1 -17.21 -6.18 0.23
C GLU A 1 -16.98 -6.68 -1.21
N LEU A 2 -16.63 -5.84 -2.19
CA LEU A 2 -16.51 -6.28 -3.59
C LEU A 2 -15.51 -7.43 -3.82
N LEU A 3 -14.34 -7.38 -3.16
CA LEU A 3 -13.36 -8.47 -3.23
C LEU A 3 -13.95 -9.81 -2.77
N HIS A 4 -14.68 -9.80 -1.66
CA HIS A 4 -15.34 -10.99 -1.12
C HIS A 4 -16.40 -11.52 -2.09
N LYS A 5 -17.21 -10.64 -2.69
CA LYS A 5 -18.18 -11.02 -3.71
C LYS A 5 -17.50 -11.68 -4.91
N VAL A 6 -16.44 -11.09 -5.46
CA VAL A 6 -15.73 -11.65 -6.61
C VAL A 6 -15.14 -13.02 -6.28
N VAL A 7 -14.47 -13.14 -5.13
CA VAL A 7 -13.84 -14.41 -4.72
C VAL A 7 -14.89 -15.51 -4.54
N THR A 8 -16.03 -15.20 -3.92
CA THR A 8 -17.08 -16.19 -3.63
C THR A 8 -17.93 -16.59 -4.84
N THR A 9 -18.07 -15.71 -5.85
CA THR A 9 -18.92 -16.01 -7.02
C THR A 9 -18.15 -16.41 -8.27
N GLN A 10 -16.89 -15.99 -8.41
CA GLN A 10 -16.13 -16.13 -9.66
C GLN A 10 -15.03 -17.19 -9.63
N TYR A 11 -14.80 -17.81 -8.46
CA TYR A 11 -13.79 -18.84 -8.25
C TYR A 11 -14.40 -20.04 -7.51
N GLY A 12 -13.88 -21.24 -7.79
CA GLY A 12 -14.29 -22.46 -7.12
C GLY A 12 -13.32 -23.60 -7.37
N ASN A 13 -13.63 -24.78 -6.81
CA ASN A 13 -12.75 -25.95 -6.81
C ASN A 13 -13.22 -27.09 -7.75
N LYS A 14 -14.15 -26.82 -8.66
CA LYS A 14 -14.64 -27.79 -9.65
C LYS A 14 -14.18 -27.38 -11.06
N PRO A 15 -14.22 -28.30 -12.06
CA PRO A 15 -14.14 -27.90 -13.46
C PRO A 15 -15.14 -26.77 -13.78
N GLU A 16 -14.79 -25.87 -14.69
CA GLU A 16 -15.62 -24.73 -15.10
C GLU A 16 -15.98 -23.73 -13.99
N SER A 17 -15.24 -23.72 -12.87
CA SER A 17 -15.48 -22.79 -11.75
C SER A 17 -14.73 -21.46 -11.84
N LEU A 18 -14.08 -21.19 -12.97
CA LEU A 18 -13.46 -19.91 -13.28
C LEU A 18 -14.32 -19.21 -14.33
N THR A 19 -14.66 -17.95 -14.10
CA THR A 19 -15.61 -17.22 -14.98
C THR A 19 -14.99 -16.74 -16.30
N GLY A 20 -13.74 -17.11 -16.58
CA GLY A 20 -13.00 -16.72 -17.77
C GLY A 20 -11.73 -17.55 -17.94
N ASN A 21 -10.90 -17.18 -18.90
CA ASN A 21 -9.59 -17.79 -19.10
C ASN A 21 -8.68 -17.47 -17.91
N ASP A 22 -7.79 -18.40 -17.54
CA ASP A 22 -6.81 -18.15 -16.48
C ASP A 22 -5.67 -17.19 -16.91
N ASP A 23 -5.57 -16.90 -18.22
CA ASP A 23 -4.56 -16.04 -18.84
C ASP A 23 -3.14 -16.36 -18.32
N CYS A 24 -2.77 -17.64 -18.42
CA CYS A 24 -1.48 -18.18 -18.01
C CYS A 24 -1.12 -17.88 -16.54
N GLY A 25 -2.11 -17.91 -15.64
CA GLY A 25 -1.95 -17.74 -14.20
C GLY A 25 -2.25 -16.33 -13.69
N GLN A 26 -2.65 -15.39 -14.55
CA GLN A 26 -2.99 -14.03 -14.12
C GLN A 26 -4.20 -14.02 -13.18
N MET A 27 -5.26 -14.76 -13.52
CA MET A 27 -6.46 -14.87 -12.67
C MET A 27 -6.18 -15.64 -11.39
N SER A 28 -5.40 -16.71 -11.48
CA SER A 28 -4.96 -17.48 -10.31
C SER A 28 -4.10 -16.65 -9.35
N ALA A 29 -3.17 -15.85 -9.85
CA ALA A 29 -2.35 -14.96 -9.03
C ALA A 29 -3.21 -13.88 -8.35
N TRP A 30 -4.18 -13.30 -9.06
CA TRP A 30 -5.12 -12.34 -8.48
C TRP A 30 -5.91 -12.93 -7.31
N TYR A 31 -6.38 -14.16 -7.46
CA TYR A 31 -7.09 -14.89 -6.40
C TYR A 31 -6.21 -15.09 -5.16
N LEU A 32 -4.96 -15.54 -5.34
CA LEU A 32 -4.04 -15.78 -4.23
C LEU A 32 -3.72 -14.48 -3.47
N PHE A 33 -3.39 -13.40 -4.18
CA PHE A 33 -3.14 -12.10 -3.56
C PHE A 33 -4.38 -11.58 -2.80
N THR A 34 -5.56 -11.72 -3.39
CA THR A 34 -6.81 -11.34 -2.73
C THR A 34 -7.07 -12.18 -1.47
N CYS A 35 -6.81 -13.49 -1.51
CA CYS A 35 -6.90 -14.35 -0.34
C CYS A 35 -5.95 -13.92 0.78
N LEU A 36 -4.75 -13.47 0.42
CA LEU A 36 -3.75 -12.92 1.33
C LEU A 36 -4.13 -11.54 1.88
N GLY A 37 -5.09 -10.86 1.27
CA GLY A 37 -5.58 -9.56 1.71
C GLY A 37 -4.76 -8.36 1.21
N PHE A 38 -3.94 -8.50 0.16
CA PHE A 38 -3.23 -7.39 -0.47
C PHE A 38 -2.89 -7.66 -1.94
N TYR A 39 -2.71 -6.61 -2.76
CA TYR A 39 -2.48 -6.75 -4.20
C TYR A 39 -1.51 -5.69 -4.77
N PRO A 40 -0.60 -6.03 -5.70
CA PRO A 40 0.29 -5.09 -6.36
C PRO A 40 -0.43 -4.34 -7.51
N VAL A 41 -1.16 -3.27 -7.19
CA VAL A 41 -1.96 -2.50 -8.18
C VAL A 41 -1.08 -1.84 -9.26
N ALA A 42 0.08 -1.32 -8.87
CA ALA A 42 1.05 -0.72 -9.78
C ALA A 42 2.34 -1.55 -9.75
N PRO A 43 2.52 -2.50 -10.68
CA PRO A 43 3.76 -3.26 -10.77
C PRO A 43 4.97 -2.31 -10.89
N ALA A 44 6.07 -2.67 -10.23
CA ALA A 44 7.27 -1.83 -10.03
C ALA A 44 7.13 -0.65 -9.04
N ASP A 45 5.95 -0.40 -8.46
CA ASP A 45 5.86 0.33 -7.19
C ASP A 45 6.32 -0.60 -6.05
N ASP A 46 6.98 -0.04 -5.03
CA ASP A 46 7.53 -0.79 -3.89
C ASP A 46 6.46 -1.07 -2.82
N ARG A 47 5.20 -1.16 -3.23
CA ARG A 47 4.03 -1.18 -2.35
C ARG A 47 2.92 -2.07 -2.88
N TYR A 48 2.28 -2.78 -1.97
CA TYR A 48 1.00 -3.46 -2.20
C TYR A 48 -0.13 -2.62 -1.59
N VAL A 49 -1.32 -2.74 -2.16
CA VAL A 49 -2.54 -2.14 -1.60
C VAL A 49 -3.25 -3.19 -0.75
N ILE A 50 -3.57 -2.85 0.49
CA ILE A 50 -4.33 -3.72 1.39
C ILE A 50 -5.79 -3.82 0.89
N GLY A 51 -6.26 -5.07 0.81
CA GLY A 51 -7.65 -5.43 0.58
C GLY A 51 -8.26 -6.02 1.85
N ALA A 52 -8.98 -7.13 1.71
CA ALA A 52 -9.52 -7.91 2.83
C ALA A 52 -9.17 -9.39 2.63
N PRO A 53 -8.58 -10.07 3.64
CA PRO A 53 -8.19 -11.46 3.52
C PRO A 53 -9.42 -12.37 3.37
N GLN A 54 -9.25 -13.52 2.70
CA GLN A 54 -10.32 -14.50 2.49
C GLN A 54 -10.05 -15.84 3.20
N VAL A 55 -8.92 -15.94 3.92
CA VAL A 55 -8.57 -17.10 4.74
C VAL A 55 -8.10 -16.64 6.12
N LYS A 56 -8.35 -17.46 7.15
CA LYS A 56 -7.99 -17.13 8.55
C LYS A 56 -6.48 -17.06 8.78
N LYS A 57 -5.71 -17.84 8.02
CA LYS A 57 -4.25 -17.87 8.13
C LYS A 57 -3.65 -18.31 6.80
N ALA A 58 -2.59 -17.63 6.38
CA ALA A 58 -1.75 -18.04 5.28
C ALA A 58 -0.28 -17.90 5.68
N VAL A 59 0.54 -18.86 5.26
CA VAL A 59 1.97 -18.90 5.58
C VAL A 59 2.71 -19.05 4.26
N MET A 60 3.52 -18.06 3.91
CA MET A 60 4.28 -18.02 2.66
C MET A 60 5.77 -18.13 2.95
N LYS A 61 6.44 -19.06 2.27
CA LYS A 61 7.90 -19.13 2.25
C LYS A 61 8.43 -18.23 1.15
N LEU A 62 9.23 -17.24 1.51
CA LEU A 62 9.80 -16.28 0.58
C LEU A 62 11.00 -16.90 -0.14
N GLY A 63 10.91 -17.02 -1.46
CA GLY A 63 11.94 -17.72 -2.25
C GLY A 63 13.32 -17.05 -2.21
N THR A 64 13.37 -15.73 -2.06
CA THR A 64 14.63 -14.95 -2.04
C THR A 64 15.40 -15.09 -0.74
N THR A 65 14.72 -15.20 0.40
CA THR A 65 15.35 -15.22 1.73
C THR A 65 15.20 -16.54 2.46
N GLY A 66 14.31 -17.42 2.00
CA GLY A 66 13.90 -18.65 2.69
C GLY A 66 13.07 -18.42 3.96
N LYS A 67 12.87 -17.16 4.37
CA LYS A 67 12.09 -16.76 5.54
C LYS A 67 10.60 -16.92 5.29
N THR A 68 9.82 -16.75 6.34
CA THR A 68 8.36 -16.90 6.30
C THR A 68 7.67 -15.55 6.52
N PHE A 69 6.67 -15.28 5.69
CA PHE A 69 5.69 -14.23 5.90
C PHE A 69 4.35 -14.88 6.26
N THR A 70 3.74 -14.47 7.38
CA THR A 70 2.48 -15.02 7.86
C THR A 70 1.39 -13.96 7.85
N MET A 71 0.27 -14.25 7.21
CA MET A 71 -0.94 -13.45 7.35
C MET A 71 -1.91 -14.16 8.28
N THR A 72 -2.53 -13.42 9.21
CA THR A 72 -3.63 -13.89 10.04
C THR A 72 -4.84 -12.98 9.92
N ALA A 73 -6.04 -13.54 10.04
CA ALA A 73 -7.30 -12.79 10.05
C ALA A 73 -8.16 -13.25 11.22
N GLU A 74 -8.09 -12.51 12.31
CA GLU A 74 -8.91 -12.71 13.49
C GLU A 74 -10.37 -12.36 13.18
N ASN A 75 -11.30 -13.17 13.70
CA ASN A 75 -12.75 -13.03 13.53
C ASN A 75 -13.28 -13.16 12.10
N LEU A 76 -12.48 -13.58 11.11
CA LEU A 76 -12.98 -13.80 9.75
C LEU A 76 -14.10 -14.86 9.70
N SER A 77 -15.25 -14.48 9.13
CA SER A 77 -16.42 -15.32 8.86
C SER A 77 -17.18 -14.80 7.64
N ASP A 78 -18.28 -15.47 7.27
CA ASP A 78 -19.15 -15.04 6.17
C ASP A 78 -19.83 -13.68 6.46
N GLU A 79 -20.01 -13.35 7.74
CA GLU A 79 -20.51 -12.05 8.19
C GLU A 79 -19.37 -11.03 8.36
N ASN A 80 -18.23 -11.47 8.89
CA ASN A 80 -17.12 -10.61 9.26
C ASN A 80 -16.14 -10.41 8.10
N ILE A 81 -16.55 -9.63 7.11
CA ILE A 81 -15.79 -9.41 5.87
C ILE A 81 -15.07 -8.04 5.81
N TYR A 82 -15.22 -7.19 6.82
CA TYR A 82 -14.67 -5.83 6.83
C TYR A 82 -13.47 -5.73 7.76
N VAL A 83 -12.39 -5.12 7.28
CA VAL A 83 -11.19 -4.85 8.08
C VAL A 83 -11.50 -3.81 9.16
N GLN A 84 -11.18 -4.14 10.40
CA GLN A 84 -11.34 -3.28 11.58
C GLN A 84 -10.01 -2.70 12.03
N SER A 85 -8.92 -3.47 11.90
CA SER A 85 -7.56 -3.00 12.14
C SER A 85 -6.56 -3.92 11.46
N VAL A 86 -5.36 -3.42 11.22
CA VAL A 86 -4.23 -4.19 10.68
C VAL A 86 -2.99 -3.89 11.50
N LYS A 87 -2.19 -4.92 11.75
CA LYS A 87 -0.85 -4.81 12.32
C LYS A 87 0.18 -5.42 11.38
N LEU A 88 1.30 -4.73 11.23
CA LEU A 88 2.48 -5.22 10.52
C LEU A 88 3.60 -5.44 11.53
N ASN A 89 4.06 -6.68 11.65
CA ASN A 89 5.11 -7.06 12.61
C ASN A 89 4.77 -6.61 14.05
N GLY A 90 3.50 -6.75 14.44
CA GLY A 90 2.98 -6.36 15.76
C GLY A 90 2.67 -4.86 15.94
N LYS A 91 3.04 -3.99 14.99
CA LYS A 91 2.78 -2.55 15.05
C LYS A 91 1.50 -2.17 14.29
N PRO A 92 0.66 -1.26 14.80
CA PRO A 92 -0.50 -0.77 14.05
C PRO A 92 -0.10 -0.23 12.67
N LEU A 93 -0.85 -0.64 11.64
CA LEU A 93 -0.72 -0.14 10.28
C LEU A 93 -1.96 0.67 9.93
N ASP A 94 -1.84 2.00 10.00
CA ASP A 94 -2.93 2.93 9.66
C ASP A 94 -2.93 3.35 8.18
N SER A 95 -2.05 2.75 7.37
CA SER A 95 -1.95 2.96 5.93
C SER A 95 -2.66 1.84 5.16
N VAL A 96 -3.28 2.20 4.02
CA VAL A 96 -3.78 1.20 3.05
C VAL A 96 -2.67 0.61 2.19
N TYR A 97 -1.43 1.04 2.37
CA TYR A 97 -0.26 0.53 1.65
C TYR A 97 0.60 -0.34 2.55
N LEU A 98 1.01 -1.48 2.00
CA LEU A 98 1.98 -2.40 2.57
C LEU A 98 3.30 -2.26 1.81
N PRO A 99 4.35 -1.67 2.41
CA PRO A 99 5.65 -1.54 1.76
C PRO A 99 6.30 -2.91 1.54
N PHE A 100 6.85 -3.16 0.34
CA PHE A 100 7.59 -4.38 0.06
C PHE A 100 8.85 -4.50 0.93
N SER A 101 9.52 -3.37 1.20
CA SER A 101 10.68 -3.30 2.07
C SER A 101 10.44 -3.86 3.48
N GLU A 102 9.22 -3.80 3.99
CA GLU A 102 8.83 -4.30 5.32
C GLU A 102 8.51 -5.81 5.34
N ILE A 103 8.27 -6.43 4.18
CA ILE A 103 7.82 -7.83 4.09
C ILE A 103 8.77 -8.75 3.30
N LYS A 104 9.71 -8.19 2.52
CA LYS A 104 10.69 -8.96 1.72
C LYS A 104 11.54 -9.92 2.56
N ASP A 105 11.67 -9.62 3.85
CA ASP A 105 12.44 -10.34 4.84
C ASP A 105 11.56 -11.19 5.79
N GLY A 106 10.33 -11.49 5.40
CA GLY A 106 9.36 -12.21 6.21
C GLY A 106 8.58 -11.27 7.13
N GLY A 107 7.92 -11.83 8.14
CA GLY A 107 7.16 -11.06 9.13
C GLY A 107 5.72 -11.53 9.30
N THR A 108 4.91 -10.68 9.92
CA THR A 108 3.47 -10.92 10.13
C THR A 108 2.61 -9.77 9.67
N LEU A 109 1.45 -10.11 9.10
CA LEU A 109 0.39 -9.18 8.77
C LEU A 109 -0.90 -9.69 9.41
N ASP A 110 -1.35 -8.99 10.45
CA ASP A 110 -2.42 -9.46 11.31
C ASP A 110 -3.65 -8.56 11.15
N PHE A 111 -4.72 -9.11 10.59
CA PHE A 111 -6.00 -8.45 10.40
C PHE A 111 -6.95 -8.77 11.56
N VAL A 112 -7.75 -7.79 11.95
CA VAL A 112 -8.97 -7.99 12.75
C VAL A 112 -10.17 -7.69 11.87
N MET A 113 -11.09 -8.64 11.75
CA MET A 113 -12.27 -8.54 10.89
C MET A 113 -13.53 -8.25 11.71
N GLY A 114 -14.56 -7.70 11.04
CA GLY A 114 -15.84 -7.37 11.65
C GLY A 114 -16.97 -7.25 10.63
N PRO A 115 -18.22 -7.15 11.10
CA PRO A 115 -19.41 -7.29 10.26
C PRO A 115 -19.83 -5.99 9.55
N LYS A 116 -19.19 -4.87 9.86
CA LYS A 116 -19.50 -3.55 9.31
C LYS A 116 -18.23 -2.81 8.91
N PRO A 117 -18.31 -1.88 7.94
CA PRO A 117 -17.22 -0.97 7.64
C PRO A 117 -16.71 -0.25 8.90
N SER A 118 -15.41 0.03 8.94
CA SER A 118 -14.75 0.77 10.01
C SER A 118 -14.04 2.01 9.46
N ASP A 119 -13.53 2.86 10.35
CA ASP A 119 -12.70 4.01 9.96
C ASP A 119 -11.25 3.62 9.60
N TRP A 120 -10.89 2.33 9.69
CA TRP A 120 -9.55 1.88 9.34
C TRP A 120 -9.28 2.14 7.85
N GLY A 121 -8.11 2.71 7.56
CA GLY A 121 -7.75 3.13 6.20
C GLY A 121 -8.35 4.47 5.75
N CYS A 122 -9.38 5.02 6.41
CA CYS A 122 -9.90 6.36 6.11
C CYS A 122 -9.01 7.49 6.62
N ARG A 123 -8.22 7.23 7.67
CA ARG A 123 -7.20 8.15 8.20
C ARG A 123 -5.85 7.98 7.52
N SER A 124 -5.74 7.03 6.59
CA SER A 124 -4.50 6.81 5.86
C SER A 124 -4.15 8.07 5.08
N ASN A 125 -2.94 8.58 5.30
CA ASN A 125 -2.37 9.62 4.47
C ASN A 125 -2.25 9.02 3.06
N ARG A 126 -3.26 9.28 2.21
CA ARG A 126 -3.24 8.84 0.82
C ARG A 126 -1.96 9.45 0.21
N PRO A 127 -0.99 8.66 -0.25
CA PRO A 127 0.20 9.20 -0.88
C PRO A 127 -0.26 9.99 -2.10
N ALA A 128 0.35 11.16 -2.25
CA ALA A 128 0.16 12.05 -3.38
C ALA A 128 0.20 11.22 -4.68
N ARG A 129 -0.70 11.50 -5.62
CA ARG A 129 -0.65 10.84 -6.95
C ARG A 129 0.74 11.09 -7.55
N SER A 130 1.17 10.23 -8.47
CA SER A 130 2.46 10.39 -9.16
C SER A 130 2.64 11.77 -9.86
N GLY A 131 1.54 12.49 -10.12
CA GLY A 131 1.57 13.91 -10.50
C GLY A 131 1.92 14.83 -9.33
N ASP A 132 1.24 14.67 -8.20
CA ASP A 132 1.40 15.49 -6.99
C ASP A 132 2.83 15.42 -6.43
N ALA A 133 3.48 14.24 -6.42
CA ALA A 133 4.86 14.12 -5.92
C ALA A 133 5.89 14.88 -6.80
N ARG A 134 5.66 14.94 -8.12
CA ARG A 134 6.50 15.73 -9.04
C ARG A 134 6.27 17.22 -8.85
N GLU A 135 5.02 17.61 -8.61
CA GLU A 135 4.62 18.99 -8.36
C GLU A 135 5.15 19.47 -7.01
N GLU A 136 5.12 18.63 -5.98
CA GLU A 136 5.65 18.93 -4.63
C GLU A 136 7.17 19.08 -4.64
N ILE A 137 7.89 18.17 -5.31
CA ILE A 137 9.36 18.31 -5.53
C ILE A 137 9.68 19.55 -6.35
N HIS A 138 8.86 19.88 -7.36
CA HIS A 138 9.05 21.08 -8.17
C HIS A 138 8.81 22.36 -7.34
N LEU A 139 7.77 22.37 -6.52
CA LEU A 139 7.42 23.48 -5.63
C LEU A 139 8.44 23.67 -4.50
N GLU A 140 8.97 22.60 -3.92
CA GLU A 140 10.09 22.66 -2.97
C GLU A 140 11.32 23.28 -3.63
N ARG A 141 11.67 22.83 -4.84
CA ARG A 141 12.80 23.36 -5.59
C ARG A 141 12.61 24.84 -5.98
N LEU A 142 11.38 25.24 -6.33
CA LEU A 142 11.03 26.63 -6.61
C LEU A 142 11.11 27.49 -5.34
N ARG A 143 10.70 26.98 -4.18
CA ARG A 143 10.82 27.67 -2.88
C ARG A 143 12.28 27.86 -2.49
N GLU A 144 13.12 26.85 -2.69
CA GLU A 144 14.56 26.96 -2.44
C GLU A 144 15.23 27.97 -3.38
N GLN A 145 14.88 27.96 -4.67
CA GLN A 145 15.38 28.92 -5.66
C GLN A 145 14.93 30.34 -5.35
N ALA A 146 13.67 30.55 -4.97
CA ALA A 146 13.17 31.85 -4.54
C ALA A 146 13.91 32.33 -3.28
N ALA A 147 14.10 31.46 -2.28
CA ALA A 147 14.83 31.81 -1.06
C ALA A 147 16.31 32.14 -1.32
N ALA A 148 16.96 31.47 -2.28
CA ALA A 148 18.31 31.81 -2.71
C ALA A 148 18.37 33.18 -3.40
N ALA A 149 17.46 33.44 -4.35
CA ALA A 149 17.39 34.72 -5.05
C ALA A 149 17.14 35.91 -4.09
N PHE A 150 16.30 35.73 -3.06
CA PHE A 150 16.08 36.75 -2.05
C PHE A 150 17.33 37.02 -1.19
N ARG A 151 18.12 35.99 -0.85
CA ARG A 151 19.40 36.15 -0.16
C ARG A 151 20.42 36.89 -1.02
N ASP A 152 20.56 36.48 -2.28
CA ASP A 152 21.50 37.10 -3.22
C ASP A 152 21.17 38.58 -3.46
N ALA A 153 19.88 38.93 -3.55
CA ALA A 153 19.43 40.31 -3.66
C ALA A 153 19.72 41.14 -2.39
N ALA A 154 19.57 40.55 -1.21
CA ALA A 154 19.91 41.20 0.06
C ALA A 154 21.43 41.40 0.21
N ASP A 155 22.24 40.43 -0.20
CA ASP A 155 23.70 40.51 -0.18
C ASP A 155 24.21 41.55 -1.18
N ALA A 156 23.64 41.61 -2.39
CA ALA A 156 23.96 42.64 -3.38
C ALA A 156 23.62 44.07 -2.89
N ALA A 157 22.49 44.23 -2.19
CA ALA A 157 22.13 45.50 -1.56
C ALA A 157 23.10 45.91 -0.43
N SER A 158 23.66 44.92 0.30
CA SER A 158 24.68 45.16 1.33
C SER A 158 26.05 45.55 0.74
N GLN A 159 26.39 45.05 -0.45
CA GLN A 159 27.69 45.29 -1.11
C GLN A 159 27.67 46.54 -2.01
N GLY A 160 26.50 46.95 -2.52
CA GLY A 160 26.31 48.17 -3.32
C GLY A 160 26.55 49.48 -2.55
N GLY A 161 26.65 49.44 -1.22
CA GLY A 161 26.94 50.59 -0.37
C GLY A 161 28.41 51.02 -0.30
N ARG A 162 29.34 50.36 -1.01
CA ARG A 162 30.77 50.74 -1.04
C ARG A 162 31.32 50.88 -2.45
N ARG A 163 30.89 51.90 -3.19
CA ARG A 163 31.77 52.59 -4.14
C ARG A 163 31.50 54.10 -4.11
N ALA A 164 32.44 54.79 -3.49
CA ALA A 164 32.65 56.24 -3.54
C ALA A 164 33.36 56.61 -4.88
N PRO A 165 33.70 57.89 -5.17
CA PRO A 165 34.05 58.97 -4.25
C PRO A 165 32.88 59.88 -3.84
#